data_AF-A0A968WJD6-F1
#
_entry.id   AF-A0A968WJD6-F1
#
_cell.length_a   1.000
_cell.length_b   1.000
_cell.length_c   1.000
_cell.angle_alpha   90.00
_cell.angle_beta   90.00
_cell.angle_gamma   90.00
#
_symmetry.space_group_name_H-M   'P 1'
#
loop_
_entity.id
_entity.type
_entity.pdbx_description
1 polymer ?
#
loop_
_entity_poly.entity_id
_entity_poly.type
_entity_poly.pdbx_seq_one_letter_code
_entity_poly.pdbx_strand_id
1 'polypeptide(L)'
;MNPTRNFRILLVIIRSHPAMKCSSGKRTYASETMAEDALIEAWSRYHYTPGQGPVAIYRCDDCGQWHFTSQGPMNTRLAGALKSGKISLSRAAEDWLQKLNRR
;
A
#
# COMPACT_ATOMS: atom_id res chain seq x y z
N MET A 1 40.88 -24.35 -40.26
CA MET A 1 41.04 -23.05 -39.57
C MET A 1 39.66 -22.46 -39.35
N ASN A 2 39.46 -21.84 -38.18
CA ASN A 2 38.26 -21.17 -37.66
C ASN A 2 37.31 -22.04 -36.82
N PRO A 3 37.20 -21.70 -35.52
CA PRO A 3 35.90 -21.56 -34.90
C PRO A 3 35.74 -20.19 -34.23
N THR A 4 34.73 -19.45 -34.69
CA THR A 4 33.71 -18.78 -33.88
C THR A 4 34.19 -18.03 -32.62
N ARG A 5 34.52 -16.75 -32.78
CA ARG A 5 34.46 -15.75 -31.70
C ARG A 5 33.01 -15.46 -31.36
N ASN A 6 32.48 -16.26 -30.44
CA ASN A 6 31.18 -16.08 -29.84
C ASN A 6 31.27 -14.90 -28.86
N PHE A 7 30.78 -13.72 -29.26
CA PHE A 7 30.60 -12.57 -28.39
C PHE A 7 29.61 -12.96 -27.29
N ARG A 8 30.15 -13.36 -26.12
CA ARG A 8 29.37 -13.48 -24.89
C ARG A 8 28.82 -12.09 -24.58
N ILE A 9 27.55 -11.91 -24.90
CA ILE A 9 26.66 -10.89 -24.35
C ILE A 9 26.93 -10.88 -22.84
N LEU A 10 27.44 -9.75 -22.37
CA LEU A 10 27.55 -9.47 -20.94
C LEU A 10 26.12 -9.53 -20.42
N LEU A 11 25.75 -10.67 -19.85
CA LEU A 11 24.50 -10.85 -19.13
C LEU A 11 24.55 -9.83 -18.01
N VAL A 12 23.86 -8.70 -18.20
CA VAL A 12 23.48 -7.81 -17.12
C VAL A 12 22.74 -8.71 -16.15
N ILE A 13 23.44 -9.15 -15.11
CA ILE A 13 22.81 -9.77 -13.96
C ILE A 13 21.98 -8.64 -13.39
N ILE A 14 20.72 -8.58 -13.82
CA ILE A 14 19.66 -7.86 -13.12
C ILE A 14 19.73 -8.47 -11.72
N ARG A 15 20.43 -7.80 -10.82
CA ARG A 15 20.33 -8.02 -9.39
C ARG A 15 18.86 -7.85 -9.09
N SER A 16 18.13 -8.95 -9.05
CA SER A 16 16.88 -9.07 -8.34
C SER A 16 17.18 -8.58 -6.93
N HIS A 17 16.89 -7.30 -6.68
CA HIS A 17 16.96 -6.73 -5.35
C HIS A 17 16.01 -7.58 -4.50
N PRO A 18 16.50 -8.21 -3.41
CA PRO A 18 15.65 -9.01 -2.57
C PRO A 18 14.51 -8.11 -2.07
N ALA A 19 13.31 -8.44 -2.55
CA ALA A 19 11.99 -8.03 -2.14
C ALA A 19 11.88 -6.71 -1.35
N MET A 20 11.16 -5.75 -1.93
CA MET A 20 10.42 -4.70 -1.21
C MET A 20 9.34 -5.29 -0.30
N LYS A 21 9.69 -6.20 0.62
CA LYS A 21 8.80 -6.86 1.56
C LYS A 21 9.44 -6.74 2.94
N CYS A 22 8.68 -6.24 3.90
CA CYS A 22 9.10 -6.19 5.30
C CYS A 22 9.19 -7.61 5.87
N SER A 23 10.19 -7.90 6.72
CA SER A 23 10.34 -9.17 7.45
C SER A 23 9.10 -9.52 8.27
N SER A 24 8.36 -8.51 8.73
CA SER A 24 7.10 -8.70 9.47
C SER A 24 5.92 -9.13 8.58
N GLY A 25 6.11 -9.25 7.26
CA GLY A 25 5.04 -9.58 6.30
C GLY A 25 3.97 -8.50 6.12
N LYS A 26 4.15 -7.31 6.72
CA LYS A 26 3.19 -6.20 6.63
C LYS A 26 3.23 -5.59 5.22
N ARG A 27 2.09 -5.06 4.78
CA ARG A 27 2.01 -4.23 3.57
C ARG A 27 2.95 -3.02 3.69
N THR A 28 3.74 -2.79 2.65
CA THR A 28 4.74 -1.72 2.56
C THR A 28 4.33 -0.69 1.52
N TYR A 29 4.58 0.59 1.80
CA TYR A 29 4.35 1.70 0.88
C TYR A 29 5.64 2.50 0.70
N ALA A 30 5.93 2.90 -0.55
CA ALA A 30 7.20 3.53 -0.92
C ALA A 30 7.33 4.98 -0.45
N SER A 31 6.21 5.69 -0.31
CA SER A 31 6.17 7.07 0.19
C SER A 31 5.07 7.25 1.23
N GLU A 32 5.21 8.30 2.02
CA GLU A 32 4.22 8.71 3.01
C GLU A 32 2.86 8.94 2.36
N THR A 33 2.83 9.75 1.29
CA THR A 33 1.61 10.07 0.54
C THR A 33 0.90 8.81 0.02
N MET A 34 1.63 7.84 -0.52
CA MET A 34 1.06 6.56 -0.97
C MET A 34 0.44 5.79 0.20
N ALA A 35 1.09 5.80 1.37
CA ALA A 35 0.56 5.16 2.56
C ALA A 35 -0.71 5.87 3.07
N GLU A 36 -0.75 7.20 3.04
CA GLU A 36 -1.93 7.98 3.44
C GLU A 36 -3.13 7.74 2.50
N ASP A 37 -2.88 7.74 1.19
CA ASP A 37 -3.94 7.47 0.20
C ASP A 37 -4.48 6.04 0.37
N ALA A 38 -3.58 5.07 0.54
CA ALA A 38 -3.95 3.69 0.79
C ALA A 38 -4.67 3.51 2.15
N LEU A 39 -4.34 4.32 3.16
CA LEU A 39 -5.01 4.32 4.46
C LEU A 39 -6.48 4.76 4.29
N ILE A 40 -6.73 5.84 3.55
CA ILE A 40 -8.08 6.34 3.27
C ILE A 40 -8.89 5.32 2.44
N GLU A 41 -8.26 4.71 1.42
CA GLU A 41 -8.88 3.65 0.62
C GLU A 41 -9.25 2.45 1.48
N ALA A 42 -8.37 2.00 2.38
CA ALA A 42 -8.64 0.89 3.29
C ALA A 42 -9.85 1.16 4.19
N TRP A 43 -10.02 2.40 4.67
CA TRP A 43 -11.20 2.80 5.44
C TRP A 43 -12.51 2.77 4.67
N SER A 44 -12.43 2.94 3.35
CA SER A 44 -13.57 2.76 2.47
C SER A 44 -13.85 1.25 2.32
N ARG A 45 -12.85 0.50 1.85
CA ARG A 45 -12.99 -0.91 1.47
C ARG A 45 -13.41 -1.84 2.58
N TYR A 46 -12.83 -1.64 3.77
CA TYR A 46 -13.02 -2.55 4.90
C TYR A 46 -14.07 -2.05 5.89
N HIS A 47 -14.76 -0.95 5.59
CA HIS A 47 -15.84 -0.39 6.40
C HIS A 47 -15.49 -0.24 7.90
N TYR A 48 -14.25 0.16 8.20
CA TYR A 48 -13.80 0.34 9.58
C TYR A 48 -14.69 1.34 10.35
N THR A 49 -14.95 1.03 11.62
CA THR A 49 -15.64 1.91 12.56
C THR A 49 -14.63 2.67 13.42
N PRO A 50 -15.02 3.78 14.08
CA PRO A 50 -14.14 4.45 15.03
C PRO A 50 -13.60 3.48 16.09
N GLY A 51 -12.28 3.47 16.29
CA GLY A 51 -11.60 2.51 17.19
C GLY A 51 -11.33 1.13 16.56
N GLN A 52 -11.70 0.92 15.29
CA GLN A 52 -11.35 -0.26 14.52
C GLN A 52 -10.45 0.12 13.34
N GLY A 53 -9.45 -0.72 13.06
CA GLY A 53 -8.55 -0.52 11.94
C GLY A 53 -7.37 0.43 12.21
N PRO A 54 -6.55 0.68 11.19
CA PRO A 54 -5.38 1.55 11.29
C PRO A 54 -5.80 3.02 11.31
N VAL A 55 -5.16 3.83 12.17
CA VAL A 55 -5.46 5.26 12.32
C VAL A 55 -4.34 6.15 11.81
N ALA A 56 -3.13 5.62 11.69
CA ALA A 56 -1.94 6.37 11.30
C ALA A 56 -0.98 5.52 10.46
N ILE A 57 0.08 6.16 10.00
CA ILE A 57 1.19 5.55 9.27
C ILE A 57 2.51 5.83 9.96
N TYR A 58 3.48 4.93 9.81
CA TYR A 58 4.82 5.10 10.33
C TYR A 58 5.85 4.53 9.36
N ARG A 59 7.07 5.06 9.39
CA ARG A 59 8.21 4.49 8.66
C ARG A 59 8.85 3.39 9.50
N CYS A 60 8.97 2.19 8.95
CA CYS A 60 9.58 1.06 9.64
C CYS A 60 11.10 1.13 9.59
N ASP A 61 11.73 0.88 10.73
CA ASP A 61 13.19 0.90 10.86
C ASP A 61 13.86 -0.31 10.19
N ASP A 62 13.18 -1.45 10.12
CA ASP A 62 13.74 -2.69 9.54
C ASP A 62 13.78 -2.67 8.01
N CYS A 63 12.73 -2.16 7.36
CA CYS A 63 12.59 -2.19 5.90
C CYS A 63 12.66 -0.79 5.24
N GLY A 64 12.64 0.27 6.04
CA GLY A 64 12.67 1.67 5.58
C GLY A 64 11.39 2.16 4.89
N GLN A 65 10.37 1.30 4.75
CA GLN A 65 9.10 1.59 4.07
C GLN A 65 8.02 2.08 5.04
N TRP A 66 6.93 2.61 4.49
CA TRP A 66 5.78 3.07 5.26
C TRP A 66 4.78 1.95 5.52
N HIS A 67 4.22 1.92 6.72
CA HIS A 67 3.27 0.92 7.21
C HIS A 67 2.11 1.56 7.95
N PHE A 68 1.02 0.81 8.09
CA PHE A 68 -0.13 1.20 8.88
C PHE A 68 0.05 0.85 10.35
N THR A 69 -0.55 1.67 11.22
CA THR A 69 -0.64 1.42 12.66
C THR A 69 -2.02 1.81 13.19
N SER A 70 -2.53 1.05 14.16
CA SER A 70 -3.74 1.37 14.93
C SER A 70 -3.42 2.18 16.20
N GLN A 71 -2.15 2.48 16.45
CA GLN A 71 -1.69 3.22 17.62
C GLN A 71 -1.41 4.69 17.27
N GLY A 72 -1.60 5.57 18.26
CA GLY A 72 -1.28 7.00 18.14
C GLY A 72 -2.44 7.87 17.66
N PRO A 73 -2.18 9.17 17.42
CA PRO A 73 -3.20 10.10 16.93
C PRO A 73 -3.57 9.77 15.48
N MET A 74 -4.84 9.99 15.14
CA MET A 74 -5.33 9.77 13.79
C MET A 74 -4.61 10.70 12.79
N ASN A 75 -4.19 10.16 11.65
CA ASN A 75 -3.59 10.94 10.57
C ASN A 75 -4.55 12.06 10.11
N THR A 76 -4.01 13.26 9.88
CA THR A 76 -4.80 14.46 9.57
C THR A 76 -5.58 14.33 8.26
N ARG A 77 -5.03 13.66 7.25
CA ARG A 77 -5.73 13.40 5.97
C ARG A 77 -6.85 12.40 6.15
N LEU A 78 -6.66 11.37 6.96
CA LEU A 78 -7.72 10.43 7.31
C LEU A 78 -8.86 11.14 8.06
N ALA A 79 -8.53 11.94 9.08
CA ALA A 79 -9.52 12.71 9.82
C ALA A 79 -10.30 13.68 8.91
N GLY A 80 -9.62 14.36 7.99
CA GLY A 80 -10.24 15.22 6.99
C GLY A 80 -11.17 14.45 6.02
N ALA A 81 -10.76 13.25 5.58
CA ALA A 81 -11.56 12.40 4.70
C ALA A 81 -12.82 11.86 5.39
N LEU A 82 -12.74 11.55 6.69
CA LEU A 82 -13.90 11.16 7.51
C LEU A 82 -14.85 12.34 7.69
N LYS A 83 -14.33 13.51 8.08
CA LYS A 83 -15.13 14.72 8.34
C LYS A 83 -15.82 15.25 7.09
N SER A 84 -15.18 15.15 5.93
CA SER A 84 -15.76 15.59 4.64
C SER A 84 -16.79 14.61 4.07
N GLY A 85 -16.96 13.42 4.67
CA GLY A 85 -17.84 12.38 4.13
C GLY A 85 -17.30 11.66 2.89
N LYS A 86 -16.07 11.97 2.45
CA LYS A 86 -15.43 11.32 1.29
C LYS A 86 -15.42 9.80 1.41
N ILE A 87 -15.06 9.29 2.59
CA ILE A 87 -15.04 7.83 2.86
C ILE A 87 -16.44 7.22 2.76
N SER A 88 -17.48 7.93 3.22
CA SER A 88 -18.87 7.45 3.10
C SER A 88 -19.30 7.32 1.65
N LEU A 89 -18.94 8.29 0.81
CA LEU A 89 -19.22 8.24 -0.63
C LEU A 89 -18.45 7.09 -1.30
N SER A 90 -17.16 6.93 -0.97
CA SER A 90 -16.33 5.83 -1.48
C SER A 90 -16.88 4.45 -1.08
N ARG A 91 -17.35 4.28 0.16
CA ARG A 91 -18.03 3.05 0.60
C ARG A 91 -19.25 2.72 -0.26
N ALA A 92 -20.12 3.70 -0.47
CA ALA A 92 -21.30 3.49 -1.31
C ALA A 92 -20.89 3.06 -2.73
N ALA A 93 -19.86 3.68 -3.32
CA ALA A 93 -19.35 3.29 -4.62
C ALA A 93 -18.81 1.84 -4.64
N GLU A 94 -18.05 1.45 -3.63
CA GLU A 94 -17.56 0.07 -3.49
C GLU A 94 -18.69 -0.95 -3.31
N ASP A 95 -19.72 -0.62 -2.52
CA ASP A 95 -20.91 -1.45 -2.36
C ASP A 95 -21.63 -1.68 -3.69
N TRP A 96 -21.74 -0.64 -4.53
CA TRP A 96 -22.33 -0.76 -5.86
C TRP A 96 -21.47 -1.64 -6.79
N LEU A 97 -20.15 -1.45 -6.79
CA LEU A 97 -19.23 -2.29 -7.57
C LEU A 97 -19.33 -3.76 -7.18
N GLN A 98 -19.41 -4.05 -5.88
CA GLN A 98 -19.58 -5.40 -5.37
C GLN A 98 -20.91 -6.02 -5.79
N LYS A 99 -22.00 -5.23 -5.79
CA LYS A 99 -23.33 -5.69 -6.28
C LYS A 99 -23.31 -6.00 -7.78
N LEU A 100 -22.62 -5.20 -8.58
CA LEU A 100 -22.51 -5.40 -10.03
C LEU A 100 -21.63 -6.61 -10.37
N ASN A 101 -20.52 -6.82 -9.66
CA ASN A 101 -19.61 -7.94 -9.88
C ASN A 101 -20.15 -9.30 -9.41
N ARG A 102 -21.29 -9.35 -8.72
CA ARG A 102 -21.95 -10.59 -8.27
C ARG A 102 -22.91 -11.19 -9.30
N ARG A 103 -22.96 -10.64 -10.51
CA ARG A 103 -23.74 -11.15 -11.65
C ARG A 103 -22.83 -11.84 -12.65
#